data_AF-A0A2E9LLA8-F1
#
_entry.id   AF-A0A2E9LLA8-F1
#
_cell.length_a   1.000
_cell.length_b   1.000
_cell.length_c   1.000
_cell.angle_alpha   90.00
_cell.angle_beta   90.00
_cell.angle_gamma   90.00
#
_symmetry.space_group_name_H-M   'P 1'
#
loop_
_entity.id
_entity.type
_entity.pdbx_description
1 polymer ?
#
loop_
_entity_poly.entity_id
_entity_poly.type
_entity_poly.pdbx_seq_one_letter_code
_entity_poly.pdbx_strand_id
1 'polypeptide(L)'
;MEEGLVIRAIPEGSGFRGGDEGYQPGRSDVFKKWSTRTMRPVINFDTCIKCTLCWLQCPDTSFDITPDGLYDANMESCCGCGVCEAVCPVPDCVTMVNEAEFNDNNSQWDAWTADKEGYNKWMTVLVDKSKSETRSHGFHHIGGYEDEIKAEES
;
A
#
# COMPACT_ATOMS: atom_id res chain seq x y z
N MET A 1 17.11 -3.79 -34.50
CA MET A 1 15.66 -3.79 -34.75
C MET A 1 15.24 -5.24 -34.63
N GLU A 2 14.43 -5.60 -33.66
CA GLU A 2 13.99 -6.98 -33.50
C GLU A 2 12.90 -7.29 -34.51
N GLU A 3 13.01 -8.41 -35.23
CA GLU A 3 12.16 -8.75 -36.36
C GLU A 3 10.79 -9.36 -35.95
N GLY A 4 10.42 -9.31 -34.67
CA GLY A 4 9.16 -9.86 -34.16
C GLY A 4 8.68 -9.26 -32.84
N LEU A 5 7.43 -9.56 -32.45
CA LEU A 5 6.86 -9.17 -31.16
C LEU A 5 7.50 -10.01 -30.05
N VAL A 6 8.52 -9.47 -29.39
CA VAL A 6 9.18 -10.11 -28.25
C VAL A 6 8.57 -9.57 -26.96
N ILE A 7 7.85 -10.41 -26.21
CA ILE A 7 7.44 -10.09 -24.84
C ILE A 7 8.66 -10.32 -23.95
N ARG A 8 9.24 -9.23 -23.44
CA ARG A 8 10.36 -9.31 -22.51
C ARG A 8 9.90 -9.83 -21.15
N ALA A 9 10.73 -10.65 -20.54
CA ALA A 9 10.57 -11.00 -19.13
C ALA A 9 10.70 -9.73 -18.28
N ILE A 10 9.99 -9.71 -17.15
CA ILE A 10 10.17 -8.68 -16.13
C ILE A 10 11.60 -8.82 -15.58
N PRO A 11 12.36 -7.71 -15.44
CA PRO A 11 13.69 -7.76 -14.86
C PRO A 11 13.66 -8.31 -13.43
N GLU A 12 14.77 -8.88 -12.99
CA GLU A 12 14.92 -9.27 -11.58
C GLU A 12 14.89 -8.03 -10.67
N GLY A 13 14.48 -8.22 -9.41
CA GLY A 13 14.56 -7.16 -8.41
C GLY A 13 16.00 -6.74 -8.14
N SER A 14 16.19 -5.47 -7.81
CA SER A 14 17.50 -4.88 -7.50
C SER A 14 17.48 -4.26 -6.10
N GLY A 15 18.60 -3.68 -5.65
CA GLY A 15 18.60 -2.88 -4.42
C GLY A 15 17.71 -1.64 -4.55
N PHE A 16 17.35 -1.05 -3.42
CA PHE A 16 16.38 0.06 -3.39
C PHE A 16 16.84 1.20 -4.28
N ARG A 17 16.08 1.51 -5.34
CA ARG A 17 16.41 2.54 -6.35
C ARG A 17 17.81 2.40 -6.98
N GLY A 18 18.29 1.16 -7.09
CA GLY A 18 19.62 0.86 -7.64
C GLY A 18 20.78 1.09 -6.67
N GLY A 19 20.50 1.29 -5.37
CA GLY A 19 21.52 1.26 -4.32
C GLY A 19 21.97 -0.16 -3.98
N ASP A 20 23.00 -0.27 -3.12
CA ASP A 20 23.55 -1.55 -2.64
C ASP A 20 22.77 -2.13 -1.44
N GLU A 21 21.90 -1.33 -0.81
CA GLU A 21 21.08 -1.69 0.35
C GLU A 21 19.57 -1.67 0.00
N GLY A 22 18.77 -2.34 0.83
CA GLY A 22 17.34 -2.52 0.59
C GLY A 22 17.03 -3.46 -0.58
N TYR A 23 15.78 -3.48 -1.03
CA TYR A 23 15.33 -4.34 -2.12
C TYR A 23 14.08 -3.78 -2.80
N GLN A 24 14.11 -3.70 -4.13
CA GLN A 24 13.01 -3.27 -4.98
C GLN A 24 12.64 -4.42 -5.94
N PRO A 25 11.41 -4.98 -5.84
CA PRO A 25 10.94 -5.99 -6.76
C PRO A 25 10.92 -5.51 -8.22
N GLY A 26 11.26 -6.41 -9.15
CA GLY A 26 11.08 -6.17 -10.57
C GLY A 26 9.61 -6.02 -10.93
N ARG A 27 9.28 -4.98 -11.70
CA ARG A 27 7.89 -4.64 -12.06
C ARG A 27 7.78 -4.38 -13.56
N SER A 28 6.57 -4.45 -14.08
CA SER A 28 6.30 -4.07 -15.47
C SER A 28 6.32 -2.54 -15.60
N ASP A 29 7.06 -2.05 -16.60
CA ASP A 29 7.05 -0.63 -16.95
C ASP A 29 5.73 -0.17 -17.57
N VAL A 30 5.00 -1.11 -18.20
CA VAL A 30 3.79 -0.82 -18.97
C VAL A 30 2.51 -1.16 -18.21
N PHE A 31 2.51 -2.25 -17.43
CA PHE A 31 1.31 -2.72 -16.74
C PHE A 31 1.28 -2.19 -15.31
N LYS A 32 0.62 -1.04 -15.13
CA LYS A 32 0.38 -0.43 -13.82
C LYS A 32 -0.98 -0.87 -13.28
N LYS A 33 -1.04 -1.26 -12.01
CA LYS A 33 -2.23 -1.87 -11.39
C LYS A 33 -3.11 -0.86 -10.65
N TRP A 34 -2.65 0.37 -10.50
CA TRP A 34 -3.29 1.37 -9.65
C TRP A 34 -4.70 1.78 -10.07
N SER A 35 -5.05 1.64 -11.35
CA SER A 35 -6.37 2.01 -11.87
C SER A 35 -7.53 1.16 -11.33
N THR A 36 -7.24 0.01 -10.73
CA THR A 36 -8.26 -0.86 -10.13
C THR A 36 -8.56 -0.51 -8.68
N ARG A 37 -7.85 0.46 -8.09
CA ARG A 37 -8.00 0.80 -6.68
C ARG A 37 -9.25 1.61 -6.42
N THR A 38 -9.90 1.24 -5.33
CA THR A 38 -10.92 2.04 -4.66
C THR A 38 -10.39 2.58 -3.33
N MET A 39 -9.41 1.92 -2.72
CA MET A 39 -8.63 2.40 -1.57
C MET A 39 -7.14 2.05 -1.73
N ARG A 40 -6.27 2.78 -1.01
CA ARG A 40 -4.82 2.55 -0.97
C ARG A 40 -4.27 2.59 0.47
N PRO A 41 -3.17 1.89 0.77
CA PRO A 41 -2.58 1.93 2.10
C PRO A 41 -1.79 3.23 2.33
N VAL A 42 -1.99 3.84 3.50
CA VAL A 42 -1.15 4.90 4.06
C VAL A 42 -0.35 4.32 5.22
N ILE A 43 0.95 4.63 5.28
CA ILE A 43 1.90 3.93 6.17
C ILE A 43 2.45 4.88 7.23
N ASN A 44 2.23 4.56 8.50
CA ASN A 44 2.89 5.22 9.61
C ASN A 44 4.28 4.61 9.85
N PHE A 45 5.30 5.24 9.27
CA PHE A 45 6.70 4.81 9.39
C PHE A 45 7.26 4.90 10.82
N ASP A 46 6.75 5.80 11.66
CA ASP A 46 7.22 5.96 13.05
C ASP A 46 6.76 4.82 13.97
N THR A 47 5.62 4.19 13.66
CA THR A 47 5.07 3.05 14.42
C THR A 47 5.49 1.70 13.85
N CYS A 48 6.13 1.67 12.69
CA CYS A 48 6.52 0.44 12.02
C CYS A 48 7.62 -0.30 12.81
N ILE A 49 7.32 -1.53 13.23
CA ILE A 49 8.27 -2.40 13.94
C ILE A 49 9.12 -3.29 13.02
N LYS A 50 9.07 -3.05 11.70
CA LYS A 50 9.86 -3.76 10.68
C LYS A 50 9.67 -5.29 10.67
N CYS A 51 8.44 -5.76 10.90
CA CYS A 51 8.13 -7.19 11.00
C CYS A 51 8.04 -7.96 9.66
N THR A 52 8.18 -7.27 8.52
CA THR A 52 8.15 -7.86 7.15
C THR A 52 6.80 -8.46 6.69
N LEU A 53 5.78 -8.53 7.55
CA LEU A 53 4.52 -9.19 7.22
C LEU A 53 3.78 -8.55 6.04
N CYS A 54 3.74 -7.22 5.97
CA CYS A 54 3.11 -6.50 4.86
C CYS A 54 3.80 -6.78 3.51
N TRP A 55 5.12 -6.93 3.51
CA TRP A 55 5.90 -7.27 2.32
C TRP A 55 5.67 -8.73 1.90
N LEU A 56 5.75 -9.67 2.85
CA LEU A 56 5.63 -11.11 2.58
C LEU A 56 4.22 -11.50 2.10
N GLN A 57 3.18 -10.87 2.65
CA GLN A 57 1.78 -11.18 2.31
C GLN A 57 1.24 -10.32 1.16
N CYS A 58 2.02 -9.40 0.60
CA CYS A 58 1.57 -8.61 -0.54
C CYS A 58 1.49 -9.49 -1.80
N PRO A 59 0.29 -9.75 -2.36
CA PRO A 59 0.14 -10.62 -3.52
C PRO A 59 0.79 -10.04 -4.78
N ASP A 60 0.98 -8.72 -4.82
CA ASP A 60 1.52 -7.98 -5.96
C ASP A 60 2.97 -7.53 -5.78
N THR A 61 3.62 -7.86 -4.66
CA THR A 61 5.00 -7.41 -4.35
C THR A 61 5.17 -5.89 -4.49
N SER A 62 4.19 -5.13 -4.00
CA SER A 62 4.17 -3.67 -4.13
C SER A 62 5.03 -2.93 -3.11
N PHE A 63 5.60 -3.61 -2.11
CA PHE A 63 6.46 -2.98 -1.12
C PHE A 63 7.93 -3.03 -1.54
N ASP A 64 8.57 -1.87 -1.49
CA ASP A 64 10.01 -1.70 -1.62
C ASP A 64 10.62 -1.68 -0.21
N ILE A 65 11.65 -2.50 0.01
CA ILE A 65 12.42 -2.52 1.25
C ILE A 65 13.42 -1.38 1.18
N THR A 66 13.27 -0.40 2.04
CA THR A 66 14.14 0.77 2.09
C THR A 66 15.48 0.43 2.77
N PRO A 67 16.54 1.24 2.60
CA PRO A 67 17.84 0.97 3.23
C PRO A 67 17.78 0.95 4.76
N ASP A 68 16.86 1.72 5.35
CA ASP A 68 16.61 1.71 6.80
C ASP A 68 15.71 0.55 7.27
N GLY A 69 15.35 -0.37 6.37
CA GLY A 69 14.57 -1.58 6.67
C GLY A 69 13.08 -1.34 6.89
N LEU A 70 12.56 -0.20 6.44
CA LEU A 70 11.13 0.08 6.35
C LEU A 70 10.57 -0.44 5.02
N TYR A 71 9.26 -0.35 4.86
CA TYR A 71 8.54 -0.86 3.71
C TYR A 71 7.75 0.27 3.05
N ASP A 72 8.25 0.79 1.93
CA ASP A 72 7.57 1.81 1.13
C ASP A 72 6.65 1.14 0.13
N ALA A 73 5.35 1.45 0.16
CA ALA A 73 4.41 0.88 -0.80
C ALA A 73 4.45 1.68 -2.12
N ASN A 74 4.83 0.99 -3.19
CA ASN A 74 4.80 1.54 -4.54
C ASN A 74 3.36 1.67 -5.05
N MET A 75 2.87 2.91 -5.06
CA MET A 75 1.51 3.25 -5.46
C MET A 75 1.23 3.11 -6.96
N GLU A 76 2.20 2.76 -7.81
CA GLU A 76 1.90 2.41 -9.20
C GLU A 76 1.54 0.93 -9.38
N SER A 77 2.09 0.08 -8.51
CA SER A 77 1.92 -1.38 -8.55
C SER A 77 0.86 -1.91 -7.59
N CYS A 78 0.49 -1.11 -6.57
CA CYS A 78 -0.51 -1.51 -5.58
C CYS A 78 -1.91 -1.59 -6.21
N CYS A 79 -2.59 -2.72 -6.05
CA CYS A 79 -3.97 -2.92 -6.48
C CYS A 79 -5.04 -2.55 -5.42
N GLY A 80 -4.61 -2.18 -4.21
CA GLY A 80 -5.52 -1.74 -3.14
C GLY A 80 -6.24 -2.87 -2.38
N CYS A 81 -5.67 -4.09 -2.33
CA CYS A 81 -6.34 -5.27 -1.75
C CYS A 81 -6.55 -5.25 -0.22
N GLY A 82 -5.89 -4.37 0.53
CA GLY A 82 -6.05 -4.26 1.99
C GLY A 82 -5.38 -5.35 2.85
N VAL A 83 -4.75 -6.36 2.25
CA VAL A 83 -4.08 -7.45 3.00
C VAL A 83 -3.00 -6.93 3.95
N CYS A 84 -2.28 -5.88 3.55
CA CYS A 84 -1.21 -5.29 4.34
C CYS A 84 -1.72 -4.63 5.64
N GLU A 85 -2.90 -4.01 5.63
CA GLU A 85 -3.55 -3.51 6.84
C GLU A 85 -4.01 -4.67 7.73
N ALA A 86 -4.69 -5.66 7.13
CA ALA A 86 -5.26 -6.79 7.88
C ALA A 86 -4.20 -7.64 8.61
N VAL A 87 -3.00 -7.77 8.04
CA VAL A 87 -1.91 -8.55 8.65
C VAL A 87 -1.01 -7.74 9.57
N CYS A 88 -1.10 -6.40 9.55
CA CYS A 88 -0.19 -5.57 10.34
C CYS A 88 -0.49 -5.76 11.85
N PRO A 89 0.50 -6.17 12.66
CA PRO A 89 0.29 -6.41 14.09
C PRO A 89 0.22 -5.11 14.90
N VAL A 90 0.62 -3.99 14.30
CA VAL A 90 0.60 -2.67 14.94
C VAL A 90 -0.67 -1.94 14.50
N PRO A 91 -1.55 -1.57 15.45
CA PRO A 91 -2.76 -0.80 15.14
C PRO A 91 -2.43 0.50 14.41
N ASP A 92 -3.19 0.84 13.37
CA ASP A 92 -3.05 2.06 12.58
C ASP A 92 -1.66 2.30 11.97
N CYS A 93 -0.80 1.27 11.89
CA CYS A 93 0.50 1.38 11.21
C CYS A 93 0.34 1.37 9.69
N VAL A 94 -0.59 0.56 9.19
CA VAL A 94 -1.02 0.59 7.79
C VAL A 94 -2.52 0.77 7.81
N THR A 95 -3.01 1.83 7.17
CA THR A 95 -4.45 2.12 7.12
C THR A 95 -4.88 2.30 5.68
N MET A 96 -5.94 1.62 5.26
CA MET A 96 -6.49 1.82 3.91
C MET A 96 -7.38 3.07 3.89
N VAL A 97 -7.06 3.98 2.97
CA VAL A 97 -7.73 5.26 2.76
C VAL A 97 -8.31 5.31 1.34
N ASN A 98 -9.44 6.00 1.18
CA ASN A 98 -10.13 6.14 -0.10
C ASN A 98 -9.22 6.75 -1.19
N GLU A 99 -9.18 6.11 -2.35
CA GLU A 99 -8.35 6.55 -3.50
C GLU A 99 -8.67 7.98 -3.95
N ALA A 100 -9.92 8.44 -3.76
CA ALA A 100 -10.37 9.77 -4.15
C ALA A 100 -9.66 10.93 -3.42
N GLU A 101 -8.99 10.65 -2.30
CA GLU A 101 -8.25 11.65 -1.53
C GLU A 101 -6.86 11.96 -2.11
N PHE A 102 -6.43 11.24 -3.14
CA PHE A 102 -5.08 11.31 -3.68
C PHE A 102 -5.08 11.76 -5.14
N ASN A 103 -4.08 12.57 -5.50
CA ASN A 103 -3.90 13.10 -6.85
C ASN A 103 -2.66 12.56 -7.55
N ASP A 104 -1.82 11.78 -6.85
CA ASP A 104 -0.58 11.22 -7.37
C ASP A 104 -0.29 9.83 -6.78
N ASN A 105 0.77 9.19 -7.26
CA ASN A 105 1.26 7.89 -6.82
C ASN A 105 2.70 7.98 -6.28
N ASN A 106 3.08 9.12 -5.71
CA ASN A 106 4.43 9.34 -5.23
C ASN A 106 4.73 8.47 -4.01
N SER A 107 6.03 8.25 -3.76
CA SER A 107 6.52 7.51 -2.61
C SER A 107 6.14 8.20 -1.31
N GLN A 108 5.54 7.46 -0.39
CA GLN A 108 5.21 7.97 0.94
C GLN A 108 6.47 8.06 1.80
N TRP A 109 7.40 7.13 1.62
CA TRP A 109 8.68 7.15 2.32
C TRP A 109 9.52 8.38 1.96
N ASP A 110 9.52 8.82 0.70
CA ASP A 110 10.19 10.08 0.30
C ASP A 110 9.58 11.29 0.98
N ALA A 111 8.25 11.36 1.00
CA ALA A 111 7.53 12.45 1.66
C ALA A 111 7.83 12.50 3.17
N TRP A 112 7.82 11.34 3.84
CA TRP A 112 8.15 11.22 5.25
C TRP A 112 9.62 11.56 5.54
N THR A 113 10.54 11.12 4.69
CA THR A 113 11.98 11.40 4.85
C THR A 113 12.29 12.88 4.65
N ALA A 114 11.58 13.55 3.75
CA ALA A 114 11.73 14.98 3.50
C ALA A 114 11.17 15.84 4.65
N ASP A 115 9.98 15.52 5.16
CA ASP A 115 9.34 16.23 6.27
C ASP A 115 8.45 15.28 7.09
N LYS A 116 9.01 14.78 8.19
CA LYS A 116 8.31 13.85 9.10
C LYS A 116 7.08 14.48 9.74
N GLU A 117 7.18 15.72 10.21
CA GLU A 117 6.08 16.39 10.91
C GLU A 117 4.93 16.68 9.95
N GLY A 118 5.26 17.18 8.75
CA GLY A 118 4.29 17.42 7.69
C GLY A 118 3.61 16.14 7.23
N TYR A 119 4.38 15.07 6.99
CA TYR A 119 3.84 13.77 6.62
C TYR A 119 2.91 13.20 7.69
N ASN A 120 3.33 13.22 8.96
CA ASN A 120 2.51 12.70 10.05
C ASN A 120 1.20 13.46 10.19
N LYS A 121 1.23 14.79 10.07
CA LYS A 121 0.00 15.59 10.08
C LYS A 121 -0.91 15.26 8.91
N TRP A 122 -0.36 15.13 7.70
CA TRP A 122 -1.10 14.75 6.49
C TRP A 122 -1.75 13.36 6.64
N MET A 123 -0.96 12.38 7.09
CA MET A 123 -1.41 11.01 7.33
C MET A 123 -2.52 10.96 8.37
N THR A 124 -2.37 11.63 9.52
CA THR A 124 -3.38 11.63 10.58
C THR A 124 -4.73 12.16 10.08
N VAL A 125 -4.73 13.23 9.28
CA VAL A 125 -5.97 13.76 8.68
C VAL A 125 -6.67 12.71 7.81
N LEU A 126 -5.90 11.98 7.00
CA LEU A 126 -6.45 10.93 6.12
C LEU A 126 -6.98 9.73 6.91
N VAL A 127 -6.24 9.29 7.94
CA VAL A 127 -6.64 8.17 8.81
C VAL A 127 -7.90 8.52 9.63
N ASP A 128 -7.98 9.75 10.14
CA ASP A 128 -9.16 10.19 10.88
C ASP A 128 -10.39 10.29 9.96
N LYS A 129 -10.21 10.76 8.73
CA LYS A 129 -11.27 10.78 7.73
C LYS A 129 -11.72 9.36 7.36
N SER A 130 -10.79 8.41 7.18
CA SER A 130 -11.13 7.03 6.85
C SER A 130 -11.93 6.33 7.96
N LYS A 131 -11.76 6.74 9.23
CA LYS A 131 -12.55 6.25 10.35
C LYS A 131 -13.98 6.78 10.37
N SER A 132 -14.21 7.94 9.75
CA SER A 132 -15.54 8.58 9.69
C SER A 132 -16.39 8.13 8.50
N GLU A 133 -15.77 7.57 7.46
CA GLU A 133 -16.43 7.15 6.23
C GLU A 133 -16.65 5.64 6.21
N THR A 134 -17.82 5.20 5.75
CA THR A 134 -18.05 3.78 5.48
C THR A 134 -17.10 3.32 4.37
N ARG A 135 -16.34 2.25 4.62
CA ARG A 135 -15.41 1.72 3.62
C ARG A 135 -16.21 1.33 2.37
N SER A 136 -15.68 1.65 1.20
CA SER A 136 -16.34 1.31 -0.07
C SER A 136 -16.35 -0.19 -0.36
N HIS A 137 -15.67 -1.01 0.45
CA HIS A 137 -15.56 -2.46 0.27
C HIS A 137 -16.51 -3.14 1.25
N GLY A 138 -17.45 -3.93 0.75
CA GLY A 138 -18.52 -4.54 1.55
C GLY A 138 -18.10 -5.66 2.51
N PHE A 139 -16.81 -5.83 2.84
CA PHE A 139 -16.35 -6.84 3.80
C PHE A 139 -15.47 -6.22 4.88
N HIS A 140 -16.07 -5.90 6.02
CA HIS A 140 -15.44 -5.24 7.16
C HIS A 140 -14.79 -6.23 8.13
N HIS A 141 -15.49 -7.34 8.43
CA HIS A 141 -15.03 -8.41 9.31
C HIS A 141 -15.73 -9.73 8.97
N ILE A 142 -15.15 -10.85 9.39
CA ILE A 142 -15.79 -12.16 9.30
C ILE A 142 -17.07 -12.12 10.15
N GLY A 143 -18.22 -12.40 9.53
CA GLY A 143 -19.53 -12.27 10.15
C GLY A 143 -20.23 -10.93 9.90
N GLY A 144 -19.57 -9.96 9.26
CA GLY A 144 -20.15 -8.64 9.01
C GLY A 144 -21.48 -8.67 8.26
N TYR A 145 -21.62 -9.52 7.25
CA TYR A 145 -22.90 -9.70 6.56
C TYR A 145 -24.01 -10.23 7.45
N GLU A 146 -23.69 -11.12 8.40
CA GLU A 146 -24.69 -11.62 9.36
C GLU A 146 -25.15 -10.52 10.31
N ASP A 147 -24.24 -9.63 10.70
CA ASP A 147 -24.54 -8.47 11.56
C ASP A 147 -25.37 -7.42 10.80
N GLU A 148 -25.03 -7.16 9.54
CA GLU A 148 -25.79 -6.26 8.64
C GLU A 148 -27.22 -6.79 8.41
N ILE A 149 -27.38 -8.09 8.11
CA ILE A 149 -28.69 -8.73 7.94
C ILE A 149 -29.53 -8.58 9.22
N LYS A 150 -28.95 -8.85 10.40
CA LYS A 150 -29.66 -8.69 11.68
C LYS A 150 -30.11 -7.25 11.94
N ALA A 151 -29.31 -6.27 11.51
CA ALA A 151 -29.62 -4.85 11.68
C ALA A 151 -30.72 -4.37 10.71
N GLU A 152 -30.82 -4.98 9.53
CA GLU A 152 -31.87 -4.66 8.54
C GLU A 152 -33.22 -5.31 8.90
N GLU A 153 -33.19 -6.46 9.59
CA GLU A 153 -34.39 -7.17 10.07
C GLU A 153 -34.98 -6.61 11.38
N SER A 154 -34.31 -5.65 12.04
CA SER A 154 -34.72 -5.04 13.32
C SER A 154 -35.39 -3.67 13.15
#